data_AF-A0A0J6NX44-F1
#
_entry.id   AF-A0A0J6NX44-F1
#
_cell.length_a   1.000
_cell.length_b   1.000
_cell.length_c   1.000
_cell.angle_alpha   90.00
_cell.angle_beta   90.00
_cell.angle_gamma   90.00
#
_symmetry.space_group_name_H-M   'P 1'
#
loop_
_entity.id
_entity.type
_entity.pdbx_description
1 polymer ?
#
loop_
_entity_poly.entity_id
_entity_poly.type
_entity_poly.pdbx_seq_one_letter_code
_entity_poly.pdbx_strand_id
1 'polypeptide(L)'
;MYMKRKLSIFTFLALIFSLIVTVLPTNSAYAAGDNRILDIYGNPVQTSKNYILVNKFVHGYLIPERIAPVGKNRLGVTYEKFAGWHYAIQYKDKSYYGTAETYKDTKGNEYYGTPINLENPDGVESDGYIRHNTPLTMSMWIGGPNAEAGGVKKYINAGNRGWIYFSDQSKSTLTVQEKHSKEIFFITGKTDYLRDKMGRPTDWYNADPQNSEYGVTSYFGLETSGQPFSNQDKLWGSSMPPHLAGYELVPLP
;
A
#
# COMPACT_ATOMS: atom_id res chain seq x y z
N MET A 1 -9.87 47.10 62.51
CA MET A 1 -10.96 46.64 61.64
C MET A 1 -10.34 46.12 60.34
N TYR A 2 -10.16 44.81 60.20
CA TYR A 2 -9.52 44.21 59.02
C TYR A 2 -10.57 43.96 57.93
N MET A 3 -10.57 44.79 56.89
CA MET A 3 -11.40 44.58 55.70
C MET A 3 -10.86 43.37 54.92
N LYS A 4 -11.56 42.24 54.97
CA LYS A 4 -11.33 41.11 54.05
C LYS A 4 -11.74 41.57 52.64
N ARG A 5 -10.78 42.02 51.83
CA ARG A 5 -10.98 42.31 50.41
C ARG A 5 -11.30 40.98 49.71
N LYS A 6 -12.57 40.73 49.39
CA LYS A 6 -12.97 39.59 48.56
C LYS A 6 -12.39 39.82 47.16
N LEU A 7 -11.40 39.04 46.77
CA LEU A 7 -10.94 39.02 45.38
C LEU A 7 -12.16 38.62 44.53
N SER A 8 -12.52 39.47 43.57
CA SER A 8 -13.63 39.16 42.66
C SER A 8 -13.32 37.85 41.94
N ILE A 9 -14.28 36.93 41.89
CA ILE A 9 -14.19 35.64 41.19
C ILE A 9 -13.70 35.83 39.74
N PHE A 10 -14.03 36.97 39.11
CA PHE A 10 -13.56 37.32 37.77
C PHE A 10 -12.04 37.52 37.71
N THR A 11 -11.43 38.10 38.73
CA THR A 11 -9.96 38.28 38.81
C THR A 11 -9.25 36.93 38.94
N PHE A 12 -9.83 36.00 39.70
CA PHE A 12 -9.29 34.65 39.87
C PHE A 12 -9.41 33.83 38.58
N LEU A 13 -10.56 33.91 37.89
CA LEU A 13 -10.77 33.26 36.60
C LEU A 13 -9.86 33.81 35.50
N ALA A 14 -9.66 35.13 35.44
CA ALA A 14 -8.76 35.75 34.46
C ALA A 14 -7.30 35.31 34.66
N LEU A 15 -6.87 35.14 35.92
CA LEU A 15 -5.51 34.72 36.26
C LEU A 15 -5.29 33.23 35.95
N ILE A 16 -6.30 32.38 36.12
CA ILE A 16 -6.28 30.98 35.66
C ILE A 16 -6.25 30.91 34.14
N PHE A 17 -7.06 31.72 33.45
CA PHE A 17 -7.07 31.75 31.98
C PHE A 17 -5.72 32.22 31.42
N SER A 18 -5.09 33.25 32.00
CA SER A 18 -3.77 33.68 31.54
C SER A 18 -2.71 32.61 31.81
N LEU A 19 -2.76 31.93 32.96
CA LEU A 19 -1.83 30.86 33.30
C LEU A 19 -1.96 29.67 32.32
N ILE A 20 -3.18 29.26 31.97
CA ILE A 20 -3.45 28.18 31.00
C ILE A 20 -2.89 28.53 29.62
N VAL A 21 -3.06 29.78 29.16
CA VAL A 21 -2.58 30.23 27.83
C VAL A 21 -1.05 30.41 27.80
N THR A 22 -0.40 30.69 28.93
CA THR A 22 1.07 30.77 29.00
C THR A 22 1.78 29.44 29.25
N VAL A 23 1.13 28.45 29.89
CA VAL A 23 1.74 27.14 30.21
C VAL A 23 1.43 26.09 29.15
N LEU A 24 0.28 26.19 28.47
CA LEU A 24 0.03 25.41 27.26
C LEU A 24 0.42 26.28 26.08
N PRO A 25 1.55 26.00 25.39
CA PRO A 25 1.78 26.64 24.12
C PRO A 25 0.62 26.23 23.20
N THR A 26 -0.28 27.17 22.90
CA THR A 26 -1.25 27.07 21.79
C THR A 26 -0.56 27.18 20.44
N ASN A 27 0.74 26.92 20.39
CA ASN A 27 1.35 26.32 19.23
C ASN A 27 0.98 24.84 19.27
N SER A 28 -0.17 24.52 18.68
CA SER A 28 -0.24 23.29 17.88
C SER A 28 0.85 23.39 16.81
N ALA A 29 2.12 23.22 17.21
CA ALA A 29 3.02 22.41 16.42
C ALA A 29 2.26 21.10 16.29
N TYR A 30 1.57 20.97 15.17
CA TYR A 30 1.18 19.69 14.63
C TYR A 30 2.41 18.82 14.89
N ALA A 31 2.33 17.90 15.84
CA ALA A 31 3.33 16.86 15.93
C ALA A 31 3.30 16.29 14.52
N ALA A 32 4.34 16.55 13.73
CA ALA A 32 4.52 15.90 12.47
C ALA A 32 4.58 14.42 12.86
N GLY A 33 3.42 13.76 12.78
CA GLY A 33 3.31 12.36 13.12
C GLY A 33 4.41 11.66 12.35
N ASP A 34 5.10 10.74 13.02
CA ASP A 34 6.16 9.96 12.38
C ASP A 34 5.61 9.43 11.06
N ASN A 35 6.03 10.03 9.93
CA ASN A 35 5.46 9.76 8.62
C ASN A 35 6.00 8.45 8.05
N ARG A 36 6.50 7.57 8.91
CA ARG A 36 6.97 6.24 8.56
C ARG A 36 5.77 5.36 8.32
N ILE A 37 5.85 4.60 7.24
CA ILE A 37 4.91 3.51 6.99
C ILE A 37 5.04 2.48 8.11
N LEU A 38 3.91 2.06 8.67
CA LEU A 38 3.87 1.08 9.74
C LEU A 38 3.47 -0.30 9.21
N ASP A 39 4.05 -1.34 9.80
CA ASP A 39 3.63 -2.73 9.58
C ASP A 39 2.30 -3.02 10.31
N ILE A 40 1.76 -4.23 10.13
CA ILE A 40 0.54 -4.66 10.83
C ILE A 40 0.64 -4.54 12.35
N TYR A 41 1.83 -4.59 12.94
CA TYR A 41 2.04 -4.49 14.39
C TYR A 41 2.27 -3.04 14.87
N GLY A 42 2.33 -2.08 13.97
CA GLY A 42 2.58 -0.67 14.30
C GLY A 42 4.06 -0.33 14.43
N ASN A 43 4.96 -1.21 13.98
CA ASN A 43 6.39 -0.88 13.93
C ASN A 43 6.72 -0.22 12.59
N PRO A 44 7.68 0.71 12.56
CA PRO A 44 8.16 1.29 11.31
C PRO A 44 8.71 0.24 10.34
N VAL A 45 8.26 0.31 9.09
CA VAL A 45 8.73 -0.55 8.01
C VAL A 45 10.12 -0.12 7.58
N GLN A 46 11.01 -1.10 7.46
CA GLN A 46 12.40 -0.90 7.07
C GLN A 46 12.60 -1.25 5.59
N THR A 47 13.47 -0.51 4.93
CA THR A 47 13.90 -0.82 3.58
C THR A 47 14.74 -2.09 3.57
N SER A 48 14.73 -2.79 2.44
CA SER A 48 15.51 -4.01 2.21
C SER A 48 15.18 -5.20 3.12
N LYS A 49 14.09 -5.12 3.90
CA LYS A 49 13.50 -6.25 4.62
C LYS A 49 12.37 -6.90 3.83
N ASN A 50 12.16 -8.18 4.10
CA ASN A 50 11.11 -8.97 3.48
C ASN A 50 9.81 -8.86 4.27
N TYR A 51 8.71 -8.66 3.55
CA TYR A 51 7.36 -8.57 4.10
C TYR A 51 6.41 -9.42 3.26
N ILE A 52 5.34 -9.95 3.86
CA ILE A 52 4.19 -10.41 3.06
C ILE A 52 3.29 -9.21 2.81
N LEU A 53 3.00 -8.94 1.54
CA LEU A 53 2.08 -7.89 1.15
C LEU A 53 0.66 -8.45 1.08
N VAL A 54 -0.21 -8.00 1.97
CA VAL A 54 -1.58 -8.53 2.07
C VAL A 54 -2.56 -7.49 1.56
N ASN A 55 -3.47 -7.90 0.68
CA ASN A 55 -4.60 -7.05 0.27
C ASN A 55 -5.60 -6.93 1.42
N LYS A 56 -6.00 -5.71 1.75
CA LYS A 56 -7.02 -5.45 2.78
C LYS A 56 -8.45 -5.74 2.28
N PHE A 57 -8.64 -5.80 0.97
CA PHE A 57 -9.92 -6.18 0.36
C PHE A 57 -10.01 -7.69 0.15
N VAL A 58 -11.10 -8.29 0.62
CA VAL A 58 -11.41 -9.71 0.43
C VAL A 58 -12.58 -9.81 -0.55
N HIS A 59 -12.42 -10.58 -1.63
CA HIS A 59 -13.49 -10.93 -2.60
C HIS A 59 -14.16 -9.77 -3.37
N GLY A 60 -13.47 -8.66 -3.65
CA GLY A 60 -13.97 -7.64 -4.61
C GLY A 60 -15.18 -6.83 -4.15
N TYR A 61 -15.66 -7.03 -2.92
CA TYR A 61 -16.66 -6.16 -2.30
C TYR A 61 -15.95 -5.06 -1.51
N LEU A 62 -16.42 -3.82 -1.69
CA LEU A 62 -16.21 -2.75 -0.71
C LEU A 62 -16.87 -3.22 0.59
N ILE A 63 -16.10 -3.79 1.51
CA ILE A 63 -16.58 -3.97 2.87
C ILE A 63 -16.82 -2.55 3.38
N PRO A 64 -18.07 -2.15 3.72
CA PRO A 64 -18.36 -0.80 4.23
C PRO A 64 -17.54 -0.49 5.48
N GLU A 65 -17.12 -1.54 6.18
CA GLU A 65 -16.06 -1.51 7.16
C GLU A 65 -14.70 -1.52 6.43
N ARG A 66 -14.02 -0.36 6.37
CA ARG A 66 -12.56 -0.27 6.15
C ARG A 66 -11.75 -0.93 7.30
N ILE A 67 -12.25 -2.05 7.80
CA ILE A 67 -11.81 -2.80 8.97
C ILE A 67 -11.88 -4.28 8.59
N ALA A 68 -11.08 -4.71 7.61
CA ALA A 68 -10.44 -6.00 7.82
C ALA A 68 -9.52 -5.75 9.01
N PRO A 69 -9.79 -6.29 10.22
CA PRO A 69 -8.87 -6.09 11.33
C PRO A 69 -7.52 -6.65 10.90
N VAL A 70 -6.52 -5.81 11.08
CA VAL A 70 -5.10 -6.05 10.90
C VAL A 70 -4.76 -7.54 11.05
N GLY A 71 -4.28 -8.15 9.97
CA GLY A 71 -3.88 -9.55 9.96
C GLY A 71 -5.01 -10.59 9.88
N LYS A 72 -6.27 -10.24 9.58
CA LYS A 72 -7.32 -11.24 9.27
C LYS A 72 -7.13 -11.87 7.90
N ASN A 73 -6.79 -11.08 6.88
CA ASN A 73 -6.42 -11.67 5.61
C ASN A 73 -5.01 -12.25 5.74
N ARG A 74 -4.88 -13.54 5.42
CA ARG A 74 -3.61 -14.26 5.45
C ARG A 74 -3.08 -14.56 4.05
N LEU A 75 -3.85 -14.24 3.01
CA LEU A 75 -3.47 -14.45 1.61
C LEU A 75 -2.74 -13.20 1.13
N GLY A 76 -1.50 -13.33 0.73
CA GLY A 76 -0.62 -12.27 0.27
C GLY A 76 -0.39 -12.33 -1.23
N VAL A 77 0.22 -11.26 -1.75
CA VAL A 77 0.67 -11.18 -3.13
C VAL A 77 1.74 -12.24 -3.38
N THR A 78 1.64 -12.88 -4.54
CA THR A 78 2.64 -13.77 -5.10
C THR A 78 2.74 -13.54 -6.62
N TYR A 79 3.25 -14.50 -7.37
CA TYR A 79 3.38 -14.44 -8.80
C TYR A 79 2.89 -15.72 -9.49
N GLU A 80 2.52 -15.59 -10.76
CA GLU A 80 2.36 -16.74 -11.67
C GLU A 80 3.12 -16.49 -12.97
N LYS A 81 3.77 -17.54 -13.48
CA LYS A 81 4.44 -17.49 -14.77
C LYS A 81 3.43 -17.70 -15.90
N PHE A 82 3.25 -16.69 -16.74
CA PHE A 82 2.42 -16.77 -17.95
C PHE A 82 3.13 -16.11 -19.14
N ALA A 83 3.20 -16.79 -20.28
CA ALA A 83 3.83 -16.31 -21.50
C ALA A 83 5.25 -15.72 -21.30
N GLY A 84 6.05 -16.31 -20.38
CA GLY A 84 7.41 -15.87 -20.08
C GLY A 84 7.53 -14.78 -19.01
N TRP A 85 6.42 -14.18 -18.57
CA TRP A 85 6.38 -13.12 -17.56
C TRP A 85 5.91 -13.66 -16.21
N HIS A 86 6.32 -13.02 -15.12
CA HIS A 86 5.88 -13.38 -13.77
C HIS A 86 4.89 -12.33 -13.27
N TYR A 87 3.61 -12.53 -13.55
CA TYR A 87 2.57 -11.58 -13.21
C TYR A 87 2.30 -11.60 -11.72
N ALA A 88 2.13 -10.41 -11.12
CA ALA A 88 1.70 -10.30 -9.74
C ALA A 88 0.27 -10.85 -9.62
N ILE A 89 0.03 -11.70 -8.63
CA ILE A 89 -1.29 -12.28 -8.36
C ILE A 89 -1.55 -12.40 -6.85
N GLN A 90 -2.78 -12.73 -6.49
CA GLN A 90 -3.16 -13.24 -5.17
C GLN A 90 -4.18 -14.36 -5.39
N TYR A 91 -3.96 -15.54 -4.83
CA TYR A 91 -4.99 -16.59 -4.87
C TYR A 91 -6.10 -16.28 -3.87
N LYS A 92 -7.33 -16.69 -4.18
CA LYS A 92 -8.50 -16.51 -3.31
C LYS A 92 -8.61 -17.59 -2.24
N ASP A 93 -7.84 -18.68 -2.38
CA ASP A 93 -7.77 -19.78 -1.42
C ASP A 93 -6.32 -20.15 -1.09
N LYS A 94 -6.06 -20.51 0.16
CA LYS A 94 -4.72 -20.88 0.64
C LYS A 94 -4.16 -22.15 0.01
N SER A 95 -5.03 -23.07 -0.44
CA SER A 95 -4.63 -24.37 -1.02
C SER A 95 -3.83 -24.25 -2.32
N TYR A 96 -3.88 -23.08 -2.97
CA TYR A 96 -3.11 -22.79 -4.17
C TYR A 96 -1.68 -22.33 -3.90
N TYR A 97 -1.35 -21.97 -2.65
CA TYR A 97 0.01 -21.57 -2.29
C TYR A 97 0.87 -22.80 -1.97
N GLY A 98 2.09 -22.82 -2.49
CA GLY A 98 3.06 -23.85 -2.17
C GLY A 98 3.67 -23.68 -0.77
N THR A 99 4.35 -24.71 -0.27
CA THR A 99 5.07 -24.64 1.02
C THR A 99 6.14 -23.55 1.05
N ALA A 100 6.77 -23.25 -0.10
CA ALA A 100 7.73 -22.15 -0.25
C ALA A 100 7.08 -20.76 -0.19
N GLU A 101 5.75 -20.69 -0.21
CA GLU A 101 4.95 -19.48 -0.09
C GLU A 101 4.24 -19.39 1.27
N THR A 102 4.58 -20.27 2.23
CA THR A 102 4.00 -20.27 3.57
C THR A 102 5.02 -19.76 4.57
N TYR A 103 4.68 -18.66 5.24
CA TYR A 103 5.58 -17.97 6.18
C TYR A 103 4.90 -17.72 7.51
N LYS A 104 5.69 -17.74 8.59
CA LYS A 104 5.24 -17.24 9.89
C LYS A 104 5.73 -15.81 10.06
N ASP A 105 4.86 -14.95 10.58
CA ASP A 105 5.24 -13.60 10.97
C ASP A 105 6.04 -13.58 12.29
N THR A 106 6.43 -12.38 12.73
CA THR A 106 7.15 -12.17 14.01
C THR A 106 6.38 -12.58 15.28
N LYS A 107 5.09 -12.93 15.17
CA LYS A 107 4.22 -13.42 16.26
C LYS A 107 3.86 -14.90 16.09
N GLY A 108 4.36 -15.58 15.06
CA GLY A 108 4.11 -16.99 14.78
C GLY A 108 2.83 -17.29 13.99
N ASN A 109 2.10 -16.27 13.52
CA ASN A 109 0.92 -16.49 12.69
C ASN A 109 1.31 -16.85 11.25
N GLU A 110 0.58 -17.77 10.65
CA GLU A 110 0.81 -18.22 9.28
C GLU A 110 0.19 -17.26 8.24
N TYR A 111 0.98 -16.95 7.22
CA TYR A 111 0.62 -16.17 6.04
C TYR A 111 1.09 -16.88 4.78
N TYR A 112 0.36 -16.64 3.69
CA TYR A 112 0.62 -17.23 2.37
C TYR A 112 1.01 -16.12 1.39
N GLY A 113 1.98 -16.36 0.51
CA GLY A 113 2.47 -15.39 -0.46
C GLY A 113 3.98 -15.45 -0.66
N THR A 114 4.47 -14.76 -1.68
CA THR A 114 5.90 -14.60 -1.89
C THR A 114 6.38 -13.34 -1.15
N PRO A 115 7.44 -13.42 -0.32
CA PRO A 115 7.96 -12.24 0.35
C PRO A 115 8.39 -11.18 -0.64
N ILE A 116 7.93 -9.95 -0.41
CA ILE A 116 8.35 -8.78 -1.16
C ILE A 116 9.42 -8.01 -0.38
N ASN A 117 10.32 -7.39 -1.12
CA ASN A 117 11.32 -6.47 -0.60
C ASN A 117 10.97 -5.07 -1.10
N LEU A 118 10.99 -4.08 -0.20
CA LEU A 118 10.78 -2.68 -0.55
C LEU A 118 12.09 -1.92 -0.36
N GLU A 119 12.55 -1.28 -1.42
CA GLU A 119 13.89 -0.70 -1.50
C GLU A 119 13.81 0.75 -1.96
N ASN A 120 14.74 1.58 -1.53
CA ASN A 120 14.87 2.91 -2.10
C ASN A 120 15.27 2.79 -3.58
N PRO A 121 14.80 3.69 -4.46
CA PRO A 121 15.31 3.77 -5.82
C PRO A 121 16.81 4.10 -5.83
N ASP A 122 17.50 3.73 -6.90
CA ASP A 122 18.92 4.02 -7.05
C ASP A 122 19.20 5.51 -6.89
N GLY A 123 20.22 5.84 -6.09
CA GLY A 123 20.65 7.22 -5.86
C GLY A 123 19.77 8.01 -4.89
N VAL A 124 18.79 7.39 -4.24
CA VAL A 124 17.98 8.02 -3.19
C VAL A 124 18.52 7.66 -1.81
N GLU A 125 18.99 8.66 -1.06
CA GLU A 125 19.41 8.49 0.33
C GLU A 125 18.21 8.18 1.24
N SER A 126 18.44 7.36 2.27
CA SER A 126 17.40 6.93 3.20
C SER A 126 17.97 6.66 4.58
N ASP A 127 17.16 6.91 5.61
CA ASP A 127 17.43 6.55 6.99
C ASP A 127 17.11 5.08 7.30
N GLY A 128 16.85 4.27 6.28
CA GLY A 128 16.51 2.85 6.38
C GLY A 128 15.03 2.57 6.64
N TYR A 129 14.18 3.60 6.66
CA TYR A 129 12.74 3.47 6.87
C TYR A 129 11.95 3.97 5.67
N ILE A 130 10.81 3.34 5.44
CA ILE A 130 9.88 3.75 4.38
C ILE A 130 8.97 4.84 4.91
N ARG A 131 8.79 5.93 4.14
CA ARG A 131 7.99 7.07 4.54
C ARG A 131 6.80 7.29 3.61
N HIS A 132 5.76 7.92 4.14
CA HIS A 132 4.60 8.33 3.38
C HIS A 132 5.02 9.24 2.21
N ASN A 133 4.46 8.96 1.04
CA ASN A 133 4.67 9.71 -0.20
C ASN A 133 6.13 9.74 -0.66
N THR A 134 6.89 8.67 -0.43
CA THR A 134 8.25 8.51 -0.95
C THR A 134 8.33 7.49 -2.08
N PRO A 135 9.25 7.69 -3.03
CA PRO A 135 9.46 6.72 -4.09
C PRO A 135 10.13 5.45 -3.51
N LEU A 136 9.77 4.29 -4.04
CA LEU A 136 10.38 3.00 -3.74
C LEU A 136 10.38 2.09 -4.97
N THR A 137 11.20 1.05 -4.91
CA THR A 137 11.10 -0.10 -5.80
C THR A 137 10.64 -1.30 -4.98
N MET A 138 9.87 -2.18 -5.62
CA MET A 138 9.40 -3.43 -5.01
C MET A 138 10.05 -4.58 -5.76
N SER A 139 10.49 -5.62 -5.04
CA SER A 139 11.05 -6.82 -5.64
C SER A 139 10.56 -8.08 -4.92
N MET A 140 10.74 -9.23 -5.55
CA MET A 140 10.50 -10.55 -4.97
C MET A 140 11.54 -11.55 -5.45
N TRP A 141 11.75 -12.61 -4.67
CA TRP A 141 12.61 -13.73 -5.04
C TRP A 141 11.78 -14.82 -5.72
N ILE A 142 11.86 -14.88 -7.05
CA ILE A 142 11.13 -15.86 -7.84
C ILE A 142 11.90 -17.17 -7.86
N GLY A 143 11.23 -18.25 -7.47
CA GLY A 143 11.87 -19.53 -7.19
C GLY A 143 12.35 -19.63 -5.74
N GLY A 144 12.00 -18.70 -4.85
CA GLY A 144 12.35 -18.70 -3.42
C GLY A 144 13.75 -18.15 -3.12
N PRO A 145 14.01 -17.71 -1.87
CA PRO A 145 15.30 -17.12 -1.49
C PRO A 145 16.42 -18.16 -1.32
N ASN A 146 16.06 -19.43 -1.10
CA ASN A 146 16.98 -20.55 -0.80
C ASN A 146 16.73 -21.81 -1.65
N ALA A 147 15.99 -21.74 -2.76
CA ALA A 147 15.72 -22.97 -3.49
C ALA A 147 17.00 -23.52 -4.13
N GLU A 148 17.13 -24.84 -4.09
CA GLU A 148 18.08 -25.66 -4.85
C GLU A 148 18.07 -25.35 -6.37
N ALA A 149 17.09 -24.56 -6.85
CA ALA A 149 16.91 -24.12 -8.23
C ALA A 149 17.39 -22.68 -8.56
N GLY A 150 18.07 -21.97 -7.65
CA GLY A 150 18.70 -20.68 -7.96
C GLY A 150 17.71 -19.54 -8.19
N GLY A 151 16.97 -19.17 -7.13
CA GLY A 151 15.99 -18.08 -7.19
C GLY A 151 16.58 -16.76 -7.70
N VAL A 152 15.78 -16.02 -8.47
CA VAL A 152 16.20 -14.75 -9.09
C VAL A 152 15.38 -13.61 -8.50
N LYS A 153 16.08 -12.59 -7.98
CA LYS A 153 15.46 -11.34 -7.55
C LYS A 153 14.92 -10.60 -8.77
N LYS A 154 13.61 -10.42 -8.83
CA LYS A 154 12.93 -9.69 -9.91
C LYS A 154 12.19 -8.51 -9.32
N TYR A 155 12.30 -7.37 -10.00
CA TYR A 155 11.70 -6.10 -9.60
C TYR A 155 10.36 -5.92 -10.28
N ILE A 156 9.48 -5.18 -9.61
CA ILE A 156 8.19 -4.81 -10.17
C ILE A 156 8.40 -3.99 -11.44
N ASN A 157 7.70 -4.35 -12.49
CA ASN A 157 7.49 -3.53 -13.65
C ASN A 157 5.99 -3.23 -13.73
N ALA A 158 5.67 -1.98 -13.39
CA ALA A 158 4.34 -1.43 -13.45
C ALA A 158 4.36 -0.29 -14.47
N GLY A 159 3.66 -0.49 -15.59
CA GLY A 159 3.29 0.60 -16.49
C GLY A 159 2.15 1.43 -15.89
N ASN A 160 1.91 2.63 -16.42
CA ASN A 160 0.86 3.51 -15.90
C ASN A 160 -0.56 2.92 -16.07
N ARG A 161 -0.72 1.93 -16.95
CA ARG A 161 -1.95 1.17 -17.22
C ARG A 161 -1.60 -0.25 -17.67
N GLY A 162 -2.36 -1.24 -17.22
CA GLY A 162 -2.21 -2.64 -17.64
C GLY A 162 -1.71 -3.58 -16.53
N TRP A 163 -1.38 -4.81 -16.91
CA TRP A 163 -0.94 -5.86 -15.99
C TRP A 163 0.45 -5.59 -15.44
N ILE A 164 0.65 -5.91 -14.16
CA ILE A 164 1.90 -5.74 -13.44
C ILE A 164 2.61 -7.09 -13.33
N TYR A 165 3.91 -7.08 -13.57
CA TYR A 165 4.74 -8.27 -13.52
C TYR A 165 6.08 -7.97 -12.88
N PHE A 166 6.83 -9.02 -12.54
CA PHE A 166 8.17 -8.95 -12.00
C PHE A 166 9.20 -9.36 -13.05
N SER A 167 10.25 -8.54 -13.21
CA SER A 167 11.31 -8.70 -14.20
C SER A 167 12.68 -8.38 -13.58
N ASP A 168 13.71 -9.07 -14.06
CA ASP A 168 15.12 -8.80 -13.79
C ASP A 168 15.73 -7.84 -14.81
N GLN A 169 15.01 -7.51 -15.88
CA GLN A 169 15.48 -6.63 -16.96
C GLN A 169 15.10 -5.17 -16.77
N SER A 170 14.13 -4.89 -15.89
CA SER A 170 13.57 -3.55 -15.70
C SER A 170 12.96 -3.41 -14.30
N LYS A 171 12.95 -2.18 -13.79
CA LYS A 171 12.36 -1.85 -12.49
C LYS A 171 11.59 -0.53 -12.57
N SER A 172 10.35 -0.54 -12.12
CA SER A 172 9.53 0.66 -11.95
C SER A 172 9.74 1.27 -10.58
N THR A 173 9.67 2.59 -10.51
CA THR A 173 9.55 3.31 -9.24
C THR A 173 8.07 3.50 -8.91
N LEU A 174 7.66 3.05 -7.74
CA LEU A 174 6.34 3.28 -7.17
C LEU A 174 6.41 4.41 -6.16
N THR A 175 5.30 5.08 -5.86
CA THR A 175 5.21 5.96 -4.68
C THR A 175 4.31 5.31 -3.64
N VAL A 176 4.83 5.10 -2.42
CA VAL A 176 4.01 4.55 -1.33
C VAL A 176 3.23 5.67 -0.66
N GLN A 177 1.96 5.43 -0.36
CA GLN A 177 1.09 6.40 0.29
C GLN A 177 0.37 5.73 1.45
N GLU A 178 0.64 6.18 2.68
CA GLU A 178 -0.21 5.84 3.83
C GLU A 178 -1.62 6.42 3.62
N LYS A 179 -2.64 5.61 3.88
CA LYS A 179 -4.04 6.04 3.81
C LYS A 179 -4.67 6.11 5.20
N HIS A 180 -4.50 5.06 6.01
CA HIS A 180 -5.00 4.98 7.40
C HIS A 180 -4.08 4.09 8.24
N SER A 181 -3.20 4.67 9.05
CA SER A 181 -2.33 4.05 10.07
C SER A 181 -1.38 2.95 9.55
N LYS A 182 -1.90 1.85 9.00
CA LYS A 182 -1.17 0.68 8.50
C LYS A 182 -1.57 0.30 7.08
N GLU A 183 -2.65 0.89 6.56
CA GLU A 183 -3.08 0.71 5.18
C GLU A 183 -2.25 1.61 4.26
N ILE A 184 -1.62 0.97 3.27
CA ILE A 184 -0.80 1.64 2.25
C ILE A 184 -1.35 1.40 0.85
N PHE A 185 -1.10 2.38 0.00
CA PHE A 185 -1.28 2.32 -1.44
C PHE A 185 0.08 2.41 -2.13
N PHE A 186 0.20 1.81 -3.31
CA PHE A 186 1.34 2.05 -4.20
C PHE A 186 0.85 2.72 -5.47
N ILE A 187 1.27 3.95 -5.70
CA ILE A 187 1.02 4.68 -6.94
C ILE A 187 1.98 4.13 -7.99
N THR A 188 1.44 3.70 -9.13
CA THR A 188 2.19 3.17 -10.27
C THR A 188 2.41 4.19 -11.37
N GLY A 189 1.63 5.28 -11.39
CA GLY A 189 1.83 6.39 -12.31
C GLY A 189 0.58 7.24 -12.54
N LYS A 190 0.49 7.83 -13.74
CA LYS A 190 -0.70 8.54 -14.23
C LYS A 190 -1.04 8.08 -15.64
N THR A 191 -2.32 7.86 -15.92
CA THR A 191 -2.82 7.43 -17.23
C THR A 191 -4.12 8.14 -17.59
N ASP A 192 -4.44 8.15 -18.88
CA ASP A 192 -5.71 8.61 -19.38
C ASP A 192 -6.68 7.43 -19.58
N TYR A 193 -7.95 7.65 -19.23
CA TYR A 193 -9.07 6.75 -19.47
C TYR A 193 -9.97 7.39 -20.53
N LEU A 194 -9.63 7.10 -21.78
CA LEU A 194 -10.27 7.67 -22.96
C LEU A 194 -11.58 6.94 -23.28
N ARG A 195 -12.65 7.72 -23.50
CA ARG A 195 -13.97 7.21 -23.87
C ARG A 195 -14.51 7.95 -25.08
N ASP A 196 -15.24 7.25 -25.94
CA ASP A 196 -15.92 7.85 -27.08
C ASP A 196 -17.15 8.65 -26.64
N LYS A 197 -17.87 9.26 -27.59
CA LYS A 197 -19.12 9.99 -27.34
C LYS A 197 -20.24 9.14 -26.73
N MET A 198 -20.12 7.81 -26.78
CA MET A 198 -21.07 6.86 -26.19
C MET A 198 -20.58 6.30 -24.85
N GLY A 199 -19.45 6.80 -24.31
CA GLY A 199 -18.87 6.36 -23.03
C GLY A 199 -18.10 5.04 -23.10
N ARG A 200 -17.81 4.51 -24.29
CA ARG A 200 -17.07 3.25 -24.47
C ARG A 200 -15.57 3.50 -24.47
N PRO A 201 -14.74 2.60 -23.91
CA PRO A 201 -13.29 2.73 -23.99
C PRO A 201 -12.81 2.86 -25.44
N THR A 202 -11.94 3.83 -25.70
CA THR A 202 -11.48 4.15 -27.05
C THR A 202 -10.02 4.63 -27.08
N ASP A 203 -9.49 4.90 -28.27
CA ASP A 203 -8.18 5.50 -28.49
C ASP A 203 -8.22 7.04 -28.50
N TRP A 204 -7.04 7.67 -28.55
CA TRP A 204 -6.93 9.12 -28.50
C TRP A 204 -7.60 9.83 -29.69
N TYR A 205 -7.75 9.16 -30.83
CA TYR A 205 -8.34 9.73 -32.03
C TYR A 205 -9.86 9.91 -31.90
N ASN A 206 -10.52 8.96 -31.24
CA ASN A 206 -11.98 8.96 -31.06
C ASN A 206 -12.43 9.43 -29.67
N ALA A 207 -11.49 9.86 -28.83
CA ALA A 207 -11.75 10.29 -27.47
C ALA A 207 -12.63 11.54 -27.45
N ASP A 208 -13.74 11.47 -26.72
CA ASP A 208 -14.57 12.61 -26.39
C ASP A 208 -14.09 13.21 -25.06
N PRO A 209 -13.62 14.47 -25.02
CA PRO A 209 -13.13 15.09 -23.80
C PRO A 209 -14.17 15.14 -22.67
N GLN A 210 -15.47 15.15 -22.99
CA GLN A 210 -16.53 15.17 -21.98
C GLN A 210 -16.71 13.83 -21.26
N ASN A 211 -16.38 12.72 -21.93
CA ASN A 211 -16.50 11.37 -21.37
C ASN A 211 -15.15 10.80 -20.91
N SER A 212 -14.04 11.47 -21.21
CA SER A 212 -12.70 10.98 -20.91
C SER A 212 -12.15 11.56 -19.62
N GLU A 213 -11.35 10.77 -18.89
CA GLU A 213 -10.61 11.22 -17.71
C GLU A 213 -9.11 11.26 -18.00
N TYR A 214 -8.46 12.39 -17.75
CA TYR A 214 -7.05 12.60 -18.07
C TYR A 214 -6.19 12.74 -16.81
N GLY A 215 -4.96 12.25 -16.86
CA GLY A 215 -4.00 12.35 -15.76
C GLY A 215 -4.42 11.62 -14.49
N VAL A 216 -5.25 10.58 -14.62
CA VAL A 216 -5.75 9.79 -13.50
C VAL A 216 -4.60 9.04 -12.85
N THR A 217 -4.46 9.20 -11.54
CA THR A 217 -3.44 8.49 -10.77
C THR A 217 -3.79 7.00 -10.72
N SER A 218 -2.86 6.16 -11.14
CA SER A 218 -3.01 4.71 -11.10
C SER A 218 -2.28 4.12 -9.91
N TYR A 219 -2.86 3.04 -9.40
CA TYR A 219 -2.41 2.33 -8.21
C TYR A 219 -2.18 0.87 -8.55
N PHE A 220 -1.22 0.24 -7.88
CA PHE A 220 -1.14 -1.21 -7.85
C PHE A 220 -2.42 -1.73 -7.20
N GLY A 221 -3.21 -2.50 -7.95
CA GLY A 221 -4.41 -3.13 -7.44
C GLY A 221 -4.48 -4.59 -7.88
N LEU A 222 -5.40 -5.32 -7.25
CA LEU A 222 -5.68 -6.72 -7.53
C LEU A 222 -7.13 -6.86 -7.97
N GLU A 223 -7.36 -7.40 -9.16
CA GLU A 223 -8.69 -7.57 -9.73
C GLU A 223 -8.90 -8.94 -10.34
N THR A 224 -10.15 -9.39 -10.37
CA THR A 224 -10.50 -10.59 -11.15
C THR A 224 -10.51 -10.20 -12.62
N SER A 225 -9.73 -10.89 -13.45
CA SER A 225 -9.74 -10.60 -14.89
C SER A 225 -11.06 -11.03 -15.51
N GLY A 226 -11.69 -10.10 -16.25
CA GLY A 226 -12.92 -10.35 -17.00
C GLY A 226 -12.70 -11.14 -18.30
N GLN A 227 -11.47 -11.59 -18.58
CA GLN A 227 -11.20 -12.41 -19.75
C GLN A 227 -11.79 -13.82 -19.56
N PRO A 228 -12.49 -14.39 -20.57
CA PRO A 228 -13.19 -15.67 -20.44
C PRO A 228 -12.32 -16.86 -19.99
N PHE A 229 -11.02 -16.81 -20.26
CA PHE A 229 -10.07 -17.88 -19.96
C PHE A 229 -9.20 -17.59 -18.73
N SER A 230 -9.44 -16.46 -18.05
CA SER A 230 -8.72 -16.17 -16.82
C SER A 230 -9.21 -17.08 -15.71
N ASN A 231 -8.27 -17.72 -15.00
CA ASN A 231 -8.57 -18.41 -13.76
C ASN A 231 -9.25 -17.45 -12.77
N GLN A 232 -10.46 -17.81 -12.34
CA GLN A 232 -11.30 -17.02 -11.44
C GLN A 232 -10.94 -17.22 -9.96
N ASP A 233 -10.08 -18.19 -9.64
CA ASP A 233 -9.61 -18.48 -8.27
C ASP A 233 -8.48 -17.54 -7.82
N LYS A 234 -8.14 -16.55 -8.64
CA LYS A 234 -7.10 -15.57 -8.34
C LYS A 234 -7.47 -14.16 -8.77
N LEU A 235 -6.75 -13.21 -8.21
CA LEU A 235 -6.74 -11.81 -8.59
C LEU A 235 -5.41 -11.51 -9.28
N TRP A 236 -5.45 -10.70 -10.33
CA TRP A 236 -4.31 -10.27 -11.10
C TRP A 236 -3.91 -8.84 -10.72
N GLY A 237 -2.61 -8.61 -10.64
CA GLY A 237 -2.03 -7.31 -10.38
C GLY A 237 -2.12 -6.41 -11.61
N SER A 238 -2.71 -5.23 -11.46
CA SER A 238 -2.78 -4.23 -12.53
C SER A 238 -2.67 -2.81 -12.01
N SER A 239 -2.27 -1.90 -12.90
CA SER A 239 -2.33 -0.45 -12.66
C SER A 239 -3.74 0.04 -12.96
N MET A 240 -4.47 0.42 -11.92
CA MET A 240 -5.90 0.73 -11.98
C MET A 240 -6.23 2.05 -11.25
N PRO A 241 -7.37 2.71 -11.55
CA PRO A 241 -7.74 3.98 -10.91
C PRO A 241 -8.03 3.80 -9.40
N PRO A 242 -8.20 4.86 -8.60
CA PRO A 242 -8.43 4.76 -7.16
C PRO A 242 -9.84 4.23 -6.86
N HIS A 243 -9.98 2.91 -6.72
CA HIS A 243 -11.27 2.33 -6.31
C HIS A 243 -11.17 1.07 -5.43
N LEU A 244 -10.06 0.31 -5.42
CA LEU A 244 -10.05 -1.06 -4.86
C LEU A 244 -8.83 -1.53 -4.07
N ALA A 245 -7.81 -0.70 -3.81
CA ALA A 245 -6.50 -1.28 -3.49
C ALA A 245 -5.86 -0.71 -2.24
N GLY A 246 -6.04 -1.34 -1.07
CA GLY A 246 -5.31 -1.04 0.17
C GLY A 246 -4.53 -2.26 0.62
N TYR A 247 -3.27 -2.07 1.01
CA TYR A 247 -2.42 -3.17 1.44
C TYR A 247 -1.91 -2.97 2.86
N GLU A 248 -1.50 -4.08 3.48
CA GLU A 248 -0.80 -4.10 4.75
C GLU A 248 0.52 -4.88 4.59
N LEU A 249 1.53 -4.49 5.36
CA LEU A 249 2.83 -5.15 5.37
C LEU A 249 2.96 -6.02 6.61
N VAL A 250 3.15 -7.32 6.39
CA VAL A 250 3.34 -8.30 7.45
C VAL A 250 4.83 -8.56 7.63
N PRO A 251 5.41 -8.28 8.81
CA PRO A 251 6.84 -8.47 9.03
C PRO A 251 7.16 -9.95 9.18
N LEU A 252 8.19 -10.39 8.47
CA LEU A 252 8.79 -11.71 8.65
C LEU A 252 9.94 -11.65 9.69
N PRO A 253 10.25 -12.76 10.37
CA PRO A 253 11.37 -12.88 11.31
C PRO A 253 12.72 -12.46 10.73
#